data_AF-J9E6B4-F1
#
_entry.id   AF-J9E6B4-F1
#
_cell.length_a   1.000
_cell.length_b   1.000
_cell.length_c   1.000
_cell.angle_alpha   90.00
_cell.angle_beta   90.00
_cell.angle_gamma   90.00
#
_symmetry.space_group_name_H-M   'P 1'
#
loop_
_entity.id
_entity.type
_entity.pdbx_description
1 polymer ?
#
loop_
_entity_poly.entity_id
_entity_poly.type
_entity_poly.pdbx_seq_one_letter_code
_entity_poly.pdbx_strand_id
1 'polypeptide(L)' 'KFIEVISCLKILSQSTGTAILLYEELKRTTNDLTPSLLEPFDAATIERGRALELLKRRSDLCCFK' A
#
# COMPACT_ATOMS: atom_id res chain seq x y z
N LYS A 1 15.80 -4.97 -2.40
CA LYS A 1 16.74 -4.92 -1.23
C LYS A 1 15.94 -5.19 0.04
N PHE A 2 16.47 -5.82 1.09
CA PHE A 2 15.72 -6.26 2.30
C PHE A 2 14.68 -5.24 2.84
N ILE A 3 15.03 -3.94 2.86
CA ILE A 3 14.13 -2.83 3.24
C ILE A 3 12.80 -2.83 2.48
N GLU A 4 12.84 -3.07 1.17
CA GLU A 4 11.65 -3.09 0.32
C GLU A 4 10.71 -4.25 0.67
N VAL A 5 11.26 -5.39 1.09
CA VAL A 5 10.47 -6.54 1.57
C VAL A 5 9.77 -6.19 2.88
N ILE A 6 10.48 -5.53 3.81
CA ILE A 6 9.89 -5.05 5.07
C ILE A 6 8.78 -4.04 4.80
N SER A 7 8.98 -3.08 3.89
CA SER A 7 7.93 -2.13 3.51
C SER A 7 6.71 -2.83 2.90
N CYS A 8 6.90 -3.85 2.05
CA CYS A 8 5.77 -4.61 1.51
C CYS A 8 4.97 -5.32 2.61
N LEU A 9 5.66 -5.92 3.59
CA LEU A 9 5.03 -6.56 4.74
C LEU A 9 4.26 -5.55 5.60
N LYS A 10 4.78 -4.33 5.78
CA LYS A 10 4.09 -3.25 6.49
C LYS A 10 2.79 -2.82 5.81
N ILE A 11 2.74 -2.79 4.47
CA ILE A 11 1.49 -2.55 3.74
C ILE A 11 0.51 -3.71 3.95
N LEU A 12 0.98 -4.95 3.82
CA LEU A 12 0.12 -6.13 3.96
C LEU A 12 -0.38 -6.33 5.41
N SER A 13 0.35 -5.84 6.42
CA SER A 13 -0.07 -5.91 7.82
C SER A 13 -1.13 -4.88 8.20
N GLN A 14 -1.45 -3.92 7.32
CA GLN A 14 -2.48 -2.93 7.61
C GLN A 14 -3.86 -3.57 7.77
N SER A 15 -4.74 -2.88 8.51
CA SER A 15 -6.14 -3.28 8.59
C SER A 15 -6.79 -3.21 7.21
N THR A 16 -7.82 -4.03 6.97
CA THR A 16 -8.56 -4.01 5.70
C THR A 16 -9.12 -2.62 5.39
N GLY A 17 -9.68 -1.92 6.40
CA GLY A 17 -10.20 -0.57 6.23
C GLY A 17 -9.11 0.44 5.83
N THR A 18 -7.94 0.38 6.49
CA THR A 18 -6.78 1.19 6.12
C THR A 18 -6.30 0.88 4.71
N ALA A 19 -6.24 -0.39 4.33
CA ALA A 19 -5.79 -0.80 2.99
C ALA A 19 -6.73 -0.29 1.89
N ILE A 20 -8.05 -0.32 2.11
CA ILE A 20 -9.06 0.20 1.17
C ILE A 20 -8.91 1.72 1.01
N LEU A 21 -8.83 2.46 2.12
CA LEU A 21 -8.67 3.92 2.07
C LEU A 21 -7.37 4.32 1.38
N LEU A 22 -6.26 3.67 1.74
CA LEU A 22 -4.96 3.94 1.14
C LEU A 22 -4.92 3.58 -0.34
N TYR A 23 -5.62 2.51 -0.77
CA TYR A 23 -5.75 2.14 -2.18
C TYR A 23 -6.49 3.19 -2.99
N GLU A 24 -7.63 3.67 -2.50
CA GLU A 24 -8.44 4.67 -3.19
C GLU A 24 -7.75 6.04 -3.25
N GLU A 25 -7.02 6.41 -2.20
CA GLU A 25 -6.19 7.62 -2.20
C GLU A 25 -5.04 7.50 -3.20
N LEU A 26 -4.29 6.39 -3.16
CA LEU A 26 -3.14 6.14 -4.04
C LEU A 26 -3.51 6.06 -5.54
N LYS A 27 -4.75 5.66 -5.87
CA LYS A 27 -5.27 5.73 -7.24
C LYS A 27 -5.42 7.15 -7.75
N ARG A 28 -5.70 8.11 -6.87
CA ARG A 28 -5.91 9.53 -7.21
C ARG A 28 -4.61 10.34 -7.12
N THR A 29 -3.63 9.88 -6.35
CA THR A 29 -2.32 10.53 -6.19
C THR A 29 -1.45 10.39 -7.44
N THR A 30 -0.52 11.31 -7.68
CA THR A 30 0.49 11.20 -8.75
C THR A 30 1.70 10.38 -8.29
N ASN A 31 2.57 9.97 -9.22
CA ASN A 31 3.77 9.19 -8.86
C ASN A 31 4.70 9.99 -7.93
N ASP A 32 4.84 11.30 -8.14
CA ASP A 32 5.71 12.17 -7.35
C ASP A 32 5.26 12.32 -5.89
N LEU A 33 3.96 12.17 -5.64
CA LEU A 33 3.35 12.28 -4.30
C LEU A 33 3.17 10.91 -3.62
N THR A 34 3.43 9.82 -4.34
CA THR A 34 3.31 8.46 -3.80
C THR A 34 4.21 8.22 -2.58
N PRO A 35 5.49 8.64 -2.56
CA PRO A 35 6.34 8.46 -1.39
C PRO A 35 5.79 9.13 -0.14
N SER A 36 5.26 10.36 -0.25
CA SER A 36 4.66 11.10 0.86
C SER A 36 3.41 10.41 1.41
N LEU A 37 2.62 9.77 0.55
CA LEU A 37 1.44 9.03 0.98
C LEU A 37 1.80 7.72 1.70
N LEU A 38 2.93 7.10 1.34
CA LEU A 38 3.39 5.82 1.91
C LEU A 38 4.37 5.97 3.08
N GLU A 39 4.94 7.17 3.29
CA GLU A 39 5.86 7.49 4.38
C GLU A 39 5.28 7.17 5.78
N PRO A 40 4.00 7.51 6.10
CA PRO A 40 3.41 7.16 7.40
C PRO A 40 3.36 5.65 7.69
N PHE A 41 3.55 4.82 6.67
CA PHE A 41 3.55 3.36 6.74
C PHE A 41 4.95 2.76 6.58
N ASP A 42 6.01 3.59 6.62
CA ASP A 42 7.39 3.24 6.31
C ASP A 42 7.53 2.50 4.96
N ALA A 43 6.75 2.93 3.98
CA ALA A 43 6.64 2.30 2.67
C ALA A 43 6.96 3.24 1.51
N ALA A 44 7.57 4.40 1.79
CA ALA A 44 7.93 5.42 0.79
C ALA A 44 8.84 4.89 -0.35
N THR A 45 9.54 3.78 -0.14
CA THR A 45 10.42 3.16 -1.13
C THR A 45 9.69 2.23 -2.10
N ILE A 46 8.39 1.98 -1.92
CA ILE A 46 7.61 1.10 -2.79
C ILE A 46 7.08 1.90 -3.98
N GLU A 47 7.29 1.36 -5.18
CA GLU A 47 6.70 1.93 -6.38
C GLU A 47 5.18 1.87 -6.35
N ARG A 48 4.53 2.92 -6.87
CA ARG A 48 3.07 3.07 -6.87
C ARG A 48 2.32 1.84 -7.38
N GLY A 49 2.74 1.28 -8.51
CA GLY A 49 2.07 0.11 -9.10
C GLY A 49 2.09 -1.10 -8.17
N ARG A 50 3.23 -1.33 -7.51
CA ARG A 50 3.41 -2.41 -6.55
C ARG A 50 2.59 -2.17 -5.27
N ALA A 51 2.56 -0.94 -4.77
CA ALA A 51 1.73 -0.57 -3.63
C ALA A 51 0.22 -0.79 -3.92
N LEU A 52 -0.26 -0.40 -5.11
CA LEU A 52 -1.64 -0.67 -5.54
C LEU A 52 -1.97 -2.16 -5.58
N GLU A 53 -1.06 -2.99 -6.11
CA GLU A 53 -1.24 -4.45 -6.15
C GLU A 53 -1.33 -5.05 -4.75
N LEU A 54 -0.44 -4.65 -3.84
CA LEU A 54 -0.41 -5.12 -2.46
C LEU A 54 -1.67 -4.72 -1.68
N LEU A 55 -2.10 -3.47 -1.82
CA LEU A 55 -3.30 -2.96 -1.16
C LEU A 55 -4.58 -3.62 -1.69
N LYS A 56 -4.64 -3.86 -3.01
CA LYS A 56 -5.73 -4.61 -3.62
C LYS A 56 -5.80 -6.04 -3.07
N ARG A 57 -4.68 -6.77 -3.07
CA ARG A 57 -4.60 -8.13 -2.49
C ARG A 57 -5.04 -8.16 -1.02
N ARG A 58 -4.60 -7.16 -0.23
CA ARG A 58 -4.98 -7.06 1.18
C ARG A 58 -6.49 -6.83 1.38
N SER A 59 -7.10 -6.08 0.48
CA SER A 59 -8.54 -5.78 0.48
C SER A 59 -9.36 -7.00 0.03
N ASP A 60 -8.92 -7.69 -1.04
CA ASP A 60 -9.59 -8.86 -1.61
C ASP A 60 -9.61 -10.07 -0.63
N LEU A 61 -8.60 -10.19 0.24
CA LEU A 61 -8.52 -11.22 1.29
C LEU A 61 -9.70 -11.21 2.29
N CYS A 62 -10.48 -10.13 2.36
CA CYS A 62 -11.69 -10.04 3.19
C CYS A 62 -13.01 -10.15 2.41
N CYS A 63 -13.00 -9.97 1.08
CA CYS A 63 -14.23 -9.95 0.26
C CYS A 63 -14.71 -11.36 -0.15
N PHE A 64 -13.94 -12.42 0.13
CA PHE A 64 -14.41 -13.81 0.06
C PHE A 64 -14.79 -14.31 1.46
N LYS A 65 -15.97 -13.90 1.92
CA LYS A 65 -16.69 -14.58 2.99
C LYS A 65 -18.19 -14.55 2.71
#